data_AF-A0A950KZV1-F1
#
_entry.id   AF-A0A950KZV1-F1
#
_cell.length_a   1.000
_cell.length_b   1.000
_cell.length_c   1.000
_cell.angle_alpha   90.00
_cell.angle_beta   90.00
_cell.angle_gamma   90.00
#
_symmetry.space_group_name_H-M   'P 1'
#
loop_
_entity.id
_entity.type
_entity.pdbx_description
1 polymer ?
#
loop_
_entity_poly.entity_id
_entity_poly.type
_entity_poly.pdbx_seq_one_letter_code
_entity_poly.pdbx_strand_id
1 'polypeptide(L)'
;MWLVQGDYFEQARIAKARVSAEYLQSDRRTSTILEDTPNPYENVVGVGLGPRIIRGYTTGELCVKVYVRRKFPKSQIKQGDLLPSGYDGIRLDVEEAGLLETFEAELDDILPNPMVSLDPLQPGTSVGGCACSVGGTGTIAAIAADRAGRRFALTCAHVIKSTCGHAEVFHPGVADAAQDGTARLIGRVAHLAAAVPDAVNDIDAGSILLSVAADPKILYIGGPTDQTIATRGMLVHKFGRTSRYTYGLVTDPEFDVNLYSRRQGAWITYVNQIRIEPVGMQPFSASGDSGALVLEAATNRAIGVLLGGGPPFSVANHLFRVLEGLGLMLVTA
;
A
#
# COMPACT_ATOMS: atom_id res chain seq x y z
N MET A 1 -43.33 0.86 14.71
CA MET A 1 -42.25 -0.13 14.77
C MET A 1 -41.17 0.33 13.79
N TRP A 2 -40.17 1.06 14.27
CA TRP A 2 -39.06 1.49 13.42
C TRP A 2 -38.16 0.27 13.24
N LEU A 3 -38.22 -0.35 12.07
CA LEU A 3 -37.22 -1.34 11.68
C LEU A 3 -35.89 -0.59 11.65
N VAL A 4 -35.00 -0.92 12.58
CA VAL A 4 -33.59 -0.56 12.49
C VAL A 4 -33.15 -1.12 11.14
N GLN A 5 -32.91 -0.25 10.14
CA GLN A 5 -32.22 -0.64 8.93
C GLN A 5 -30.96 -1.37 9.42
N GLY A 6 -30.87 -2.69 9.19
CA GLY A 6 -29.62 -3.39 9.38
C GLY A 6 -28.53 -2.57 8.71
N ASP A 7 -27.44 -2.32 9.43
CA ASP A 7 -26.45 -1.30 9.10
C ASP A 7 -26.16 -1.29 7.59
N TYR A 8 -26.62 -0.26 6.90
CA TYR A 8 -26.50 -0.15 5.45
C TYR A 8 -25.03 -0.23 5.00
N PHE A 9 -24.09 0.15 5.89
CA PHE A 9 -22.66 -0.05 5.67
C PHE A 9 -22.26 -1.52 5.72
N GLU A 10 -22.82 -2.32 6.61
CA GLU A 10 -22.56 -3.76 6.68
C GLU A 10 -23.08 -4.47 5.44
N GLN A 11 -24.28 -4.10 4.96
CA GLN A 11 -24.79 -4.60 3.69
C GLN A 11 -23.87 -4.21 2.51
N ALA A 12 -23.37 -2.98 2.51
CA ALA A 12 -22.41 -2.53 1.51
C ALA A 12 -21.08 -3.29 1.57
N ARG A 13 -20.57 -3.62 2.76
CA ARG A 13 -19.37 -4.46 2.95
C ARG A 13 -19.58 -5.90 2.50
N ILE A 14 -20.73 -6.49 2.78
CA ILE A 14 -21.09 -7.82 2.28
C ILE A 14 -21.15 -7.81 0.75
N ALA A 15 -21.78 -6.79 0.15
CA ALA A 15 -21.82 -6.63 -1.29
C ALA A 15 -20.41 -6.44 -1.88
N LYS A 16 -19.56 -5.59 -1.27
CA LYS A 16 -18.15 -5.40 -1.64
C LYS A 16 -17.40 -6.73 -1.64
N ALA A 17 -17.50 -7.50 -0.56
CA ALA A 17 -16.82 -8.78 -0.41
C ALA A 17 -17.24 -9.79 -1.49
N ARG A 18 -18.53 -9.82 -1.87
CA ARG A 18 -19.00 -10.66 -2.98
C ARG A 18 -18.42 -10.25 -4.33
N VAL A 19 -18.41 -8.95 -4.62
CA VAL A 19 -17.81 -8.39 -5.85
C VAL A 19 -16.31 -8.69 -5.89
N SER A 20 -15.59 -8.50 -4.78
CA SER A 20 -14.17 -8.87 -4.66
C SER A 20 -13.96 -10.36 -4.91
N ALA A 21 -14.75 -11.24 -4.27
CA ALA A 21 -14.62 -12.69 -4.45
C ALA A 21 -14.93 -13.16 -5.88
N GLU A 22 -15.80 -12.46 -6.61
CA GLU A 22 -16.17 -12.80 -7.99
C GLU A 22 -15.13 -12.31 -9.00
N TYR A 23 -14.65 -11.07 -8.86
CA TYR A 23 -13.86 -10.40 -9.90
C TYR A 23 -12.38 -10.18 -9.57
N LEU A 24 -11.95 -10.33 -8.30
CA LEU A 24 -10.54 -10.21 -7.89
C LEU A 24 -9.88 -11.56 -7.62
N GLN A 25 -10.21 -12.60 -8.40
CA GLN A 25 -9.59 -13.92 -8.27
C GLN A 25 -8.16 -13.90 -8.83
N SER A 26 -7.15 -14.20 -7.99
CA SER A 26 -5.72 -14.14 -8.32
C SER A 26 -5.30 -15.18 -9.36
N ASP A 27 -5.88 -16.38 -9.28
CA ASP A 27 -5.63 -17.55 -10.13
C ASP A 27 -6.05 -17.36 -11.60
N ARG A 28 -7.01 -16.45 -11.85
CA ARG A 28 -7.53 -16.16 -13.19
C ARG A 28 -6.75 -15.10 -13.95
N ARG A 29 -5.80 -14.40 -13.31
CA ARG A 29 -5.02 -13.36 -13.96
C ARG A 29 -3.76 -13.94 -14.59
N THR A 30 -3.70 -13.94 -15.92
CA THR A 30 -2.47 -14.26 -16.67
C THR A 30 -1.41 -13.18 -16.44
N SER A 31 -0.14 -13.57 -16.42
CA SER A 31 1.01 -12.72 -16.04
C SER A 31 1.33 -11.58 -17.02
N THR A 32 0.59 -11.47 -18.12
CA THR A 32 0.81 -10.45 -19.15
C THR A 32 -0.49 -10.13 -19.88
N ILE A 33 -1.42 -9.39 -19.26
CA ILE A 33 -2.58 -8.86 -19.99
C ILE A 33 -2.13 -7.60 -20.74
N LEU A 34 -1.53 -7.79 -21.91
CA LEU A 34 -1.01 -6.71 -22.77
C LEU A 34 -2.11 -5.92 -23.49
N GLU A 35 -3.32 -6.47 -23.62
CA GLU A 35 -4.41 -5.84 -24.39
C GLU A 35 -5.60 -5.46 -23.50
N ASP A 36 -6.16 -4.28 -23.77
CA ASP A 36 -7.40 -3.77 -23.19
C ASP A 36 -8.59 -4.68 -23.56
N THR A 37 -9.35 -5.13 -22.57
CA THR A 37 -10.48 -6.07 -22.74
C THR A 37 -11.68 -5.62 -21.91
N PRO A 38 -12.92 -5.76 -22.42
CA PRO A 38 -14.13 -5.52 -21.64
C PRO A 38 -14.46 -6.67 -20.67
N ASN A 39 -13.76 -7.80 -20.72
CA ASN A 39 -13.97 -8.95 -19.84
C ASN A 39 -13.77 -8.54 -18.36
N PRO A 40 -14.79 -8.61 -17.50
CA PRO A 40 -14.69 -8.11 -16.12
C PRO A 40 -13.66 -8.88 -15.27
N TYR A 41 -13.42 -10.17 -15.56
CA TYR A 41 -12.43 -10.97 -14.82
C TYR A 41 -10.98 -10.56 -15.10
N GLU A 42 -10.75 -9.78 -16.15
CA GLU A 42 -9.43 -9.27 -16.55
C GLU A 42 -9.34 -7.74 -16.40
N ASN A 43 -10.46 -7.03 -16.57
CA ASN A 43 -10.50 -5.58 -16.58
C ASN A 43 -10.70 -4.97 -15.19
N VAL A 44 -11.34 -5.68 -14.24
CA VAL A 44 -11.49 -5.20 -12.86
C VAL A 44 -10.14 -5.27 -12.15
N VAL A 45 -9.62 -4.12 -11.73
CA VAL A 45 -8.33 -3.97 -11.06
C VAL A 45 -8.44 -3.80 -9.54
N GLY A 46 -9.59 -3.34 -9.05
CA GLY A 46 -9.86 -3.21 -7.62
C GLY A 46 -11.33 -2.98 -7.30
N VAL A 47 -11.70 -3.14 -6.03
CA VAL A 47 -13.06 -2.99 -5.53
C VAL A 47 -13.02 -2.20 -4.22
N GLY A 48 -13.95 -1.28 -4.02
CA GLY A 48 -13.97 -0.42 -2.83
C GLY A 48 -15.35 0.05 -2.44
N LEU A 49 -15.43 0.97 -1.49
CA LEU A 49 -16.67 1.56 -1.01
C LEU A 49 -16.60 3.08 -1.05
N GLY A 50 -17.63 3.69 -1.63
CA GLY A 50 -17.66 5.13 -1.75
C GLY A 50 -18.99 5.67 -2.25
N PRO A 51 -19.12 7.00 -2.25
CA PRO A 51 -20.28 7.62 -2.85
C PRO A 51 -20.27 7.40 -4.35
N ARG A 52 -21.46 7.20 -4.91
CA ARG A 52 -21.66 7.06 -6.34
C ARG A 52 -21.41 8.39 -7.04
N ILE A 53 -20.68 8.33 -8.16
CA ILE A 53 -20.33 9.50 -8.98
C ILE A 53 -21.08 9.43 -10.31
N ILE A 54 -21.77 10.52 -10.66
CA ILE A 54 -22.45 10.67 -11.96
C ILE A 54 -21.94 11.94 -12.62
N ARG A 55 -21.37 11.81 -13.83
CA ARG A 55 -20.80 12.93 -14.60
C ARG A 55 -19.80 13.78 -13.79
N GLY A 56 -19.01 13.13 -12.93
CA GLY A 56 -18.00 13.78 -12.08
C GLY A 56 -18.52 14.32 -10.74
N TYR A 57 -19.82 14.23 -10.45
CA TYR A 57 -20.41 14.73 -9.22
C TYR A 57 -20.82 13.60 -8.29
N THR A 58 -20.52 13.76 -6.99
CA THR A 58 -21.00 12.84 -5.94
C THR A 58 -22.52 12.96 -5.79
N THR A 59 -23.19 11.81 -5.68
CA THR A 59 -24.64 11.74 -5.45
C THR A 59 -24.99 11.58 -3.97
N GLY A 60 -24.00 11.37 -3.10
CA GLY A 60 -24.19 11.08 -1.66
C GLY A 60 -24.65 9.65 -1.36
N GLU A 61 -24.98 8.86 -2.36
CA GLU A 61 -25.39 7.46 -2.20
C GLU A 61 -24.18 6.54 -2.09
N LEU A 62 -24.04 5.80 -0.98
CA LEU A 62 -23.00 4.78 -0.82
C LEU A 62 -23.26 3.60 -1.77
N CYS A 63 -22.21 3.17 -2.46
CA CYS A 63 -22.22 2.09 -3.44
C CYS A 63 -20.89 1.31 -3.40
N VAL A 64 -20.87 0.13 -4.03
CA VAL A 64 -19.63 -0.60 -4.28
C VAL A 64 -18.95 0.01 -5.50
N LYS A 65 -17.72 0.50 -5.31
CA LYS A 65 -16.89 1.04 -6.38
C LYS A 65 -16.17 -0.11 -7.07
N VAL A 66 -16.32 -0.24 -8.38
CA VAL A 66 -15.59 -1.20 -9.19
C VAL A 66 -14.60 -0.44 -10.06
N TYR A 67 -13.32 -0.60 -9.75
CA TYR A 67 -12.23 0.06 -10.45
C TYR A 67 -11.80 -0.84 -11.61
N VAL A 68 -11.89 -0.34 -12.83
CA VAL A 68 -11.51 -1.04 -14.06
C VAL A 68 -10.29 -0.40 -14.70
N ARG A 69 -9.49 -1.17 -15.42
CA ARG A 69 -8.35 -0.62 -16.19
C ARG A 69 -8.84 0.39 -17.21
N ARG A 70 -9.88 0.03 -17.97
CA ARG A 70 -10.49 0.88 -19.01
C ARG A 70 -12.00 0.72 -19.08
N LYS A 71 -12.72 1.83 -19.28
CA LYS A 71 -14.15 1.82 -19.60
C LYS A 71 -14.38 1.65 -21.10
N PHE A 72 -15.37 0.84 -21.43
CA PHE A 72 -15.82 0.61 -22.80
C PHE A 72 -17.26 1.11 -22.97
N PRO A 73 -17.62 1.63 -24.16
CA PRO A 73 -19.02 1.85 -24.52
C PRO A 73 -19.82 0.56 -24.38
N LYS A 74 -21.08 0.63 -23.94
CA LYS A 74 -21.94 -0.57 -23.79
C LYS A 74 -22.06 -1.39 -25.07
N SER A 75 -21.96 -0.78 -26.24
CA SER A 75 -21.97 -1.47 -27.54
C SER A 75 -20.75 -2.36 -27.79
N GLN A 76 -19.65 -2.16 -27.05
CA GLN A 76 -18.42 -2.94 -27.15
C GLN A 76 -18.32 -4.02 -26.06
N ILE A 77 -19.31 -4.13 -25.17
CA ILE A 77 -19.34 -5.10 -24.08
C ILE A 77 -20.38 -6.17 -24.43
N LYS A 78 -19.98 -7.44 -24.42
CA LYS A 78 -20.92 -8.55 -24.62
C LYS A 78 -21.89 -8.61 -23.45
N GLN A 79 -23.10 -9.09 -23.67
CA GLN A 79 -24.12 -9.13 -22.60
C GLN A 79 -23.66 -9.90 -21.35
N GLY A 80 -22.88 -10.98 -21.52
CA GLY A 80 -22.31 -11.76 -20.41
C GLY A 80 -21.13 -11.09 -19.70
N ASP A 81 -20.52 -10.07 -20.30
CA ASP A 81 -19.38 -9.33 -19.74
C ASP A 81 -19.83 -8.04 -19.04
N LEU A 82 -21.12 -7.72 -19.07
CA LEU A 82 -21.69 -6.58 -18.35
C LEU A 82 -21.70 -6.89 -16.84
N LEU A 83 -21.05 -6.01 -16.07
CA LEU A 83 -21.19 -6.01 -14.62
C LEU A 83 -22.66 -5.83 -14.23
N PRO A 84 -23.15 -6.54 -13.19
CA PRO A 84 -24.50 -6.36 -12.70
C PRO A 84 -24.70 -4.94 -12.17
N SER A 85 -25.95 -4.48 -12.10
CA SER A 85 -26.26 -3.13 -11.60
C SER A 85 -26.04 -2.96 -10.09
N GLY A 86 -25.89 -4.05 -9.36
CA GLY A 86 -25.77 -4.07 -7.90
C GLY A 86 -25.93 -5.48 -7.33
N TYR A 87 -25.61 -5.64 -6.04
CA TYR A 87 -25.83 -6.84 -5.25
C TYR A 87 -26.61 -6.47 -3.98
N ASP A 88 -27.63 -7.26 -3.64
CA ASP A 88 -28.45 -7.08 -2.42
C ASP A 88 -28.97 -5.63 -2.21
N GLY A 89 -29.35 -4.95 -3.31
CA GLY A 89 -29.83 -3.57 -3.27
C GLY A 89 -28.74 -2.49 -3.23
N ILE A 90 -27.47 -2.87 -3.06
CA ILE A 90 -26.32 -1.96 -3.13
C ILE A 90 -25.85 -1.85 -4.58
N ARG A 91 -25.85 -0.62 -5.12
CA ARG A 91 -25.45 -0.38 -6.51
C ARG A 91 -23.96 -0.57 -6.73
N LEU A 92 -23.59 -0.93 -7.97
CA LEU A 92 -22.22 -0.81 -8.46
C LEU A 92 -22.00 0.54 -9.13
N ASP A 93 -20.83 1.14 -8.90
CA ASP A 93 -20.36 2.31 -9.63
C ASP A 93 -18.98 2.03 -10.22
N VAL A 94 -18.90 2.07 -11.56
CA VAL A 94 -17.68 1.70 -12.28
C VAL A 94 -16.83 2.94 -12.49
N GLU A 95 -15.57 2.89 -12.08
CA GLU A 95 -14.58 3.95 -12.26
C GLU A 95 -13.38 3.44 -13.06
N GLU A 96 -12.90 4.27 -13.99
CA GLU A 96 -11.69 3.94 -14.74
C GLU A 96 -10.49 4.33 -13.88
N ALA A 97 -9.60 3.37 -13.65
CA ALA A 97 -8.49 3.46 -12.74
C ALA A 97 -7.16 3.01 -13.36
N GLY A 98 -7.09 2.78 -14.67
CA GLY A 98 -5.84 2.44 -15.36
C GLY A 98 -5.19 1.12 -14.91
N LEU A 99 -3.98 0.86 -15.40
CA LEU A 99 -3.16 -0.29 -15.03
C LEU A 99 -2.12 0.13 -14.00
N LEU A 100 -1.97 -0.65 -12.93
CA LEU A 100 -0.88 -0.47 -11.97
C LEU A 100 0.45 -0.94 -12.57
N GLU A 101 1.30 0.01 -12.97
CA GLU A 101 2.66 -0.27 -13.44
C GLU A 101 3.72 0.20 -12.45
N THR A 102 4.90 -0.44 -12.45
CA THR A 102 6.04 0.03 -11.67
C THR A 102 6.62 1.28 -12.34
N PHE A 103 6.59 2.41 -11.64
CA PHE A 103 7.15 3.67 -12.12
C PHE A 103 8.53 3.92 -11.52
N GLU A 104 9.43 4.50 -12.31
CA GLU A 104 10.72 5.06 -11.88
C GLU A 104 10.57 6.58 -11.77
N ALA A 105 10.79 7.14 -10.60
CA ALA A 105 10.67 8.58 -10.38
C ALA A 105 11.95 9.33 -10.80
N GLU A 106 11.79 10.51 -11.39
CA GLU A 106 12.89 11.48 -11.56
C GLU A 106 13.21 12.15 -10.21
N LEU A 107 14.49 12.26 -9.85
CA LEU A 107 14.94 12.76 -8.54
C LEU A 107 15.15 14.27 -8.56
N ASP A 108 14.56 15.00 -7.61
CA ASP A 108 14.86 16.42 -7.36
C ASP A 108 16.07 16.57 -6.42
N ASP A 109 17.21 17.06 -6.91
CA ASP A 109 18.50 17.21 -6.18
C ASP A 109 18.47 18.09 -4.91
N ILE A 110 17.35 18.75 -4.62
CA ILE A 110 17.17 19.61 -3.44
C ILE A 110 16.79 18.78 -2.19
N LEU A 111 16.21 17.60 -2.36
CA LEU A 111 15.75 16.76 -1.25
C LEU A 111 16.86 15.86 -0.70
N PRO A 112 16.86 15.54 0.62
CA PRO A 112 17.83 14.64 1.21
C PRO A 112 17.90 13.29 0.48
N ASN A 113 19.10 12.73 0.34
CA ASN A 113 19.28 11.41 -0.26
C ASN A 113 18.93 10.31 0.77
N PRO A 114 17.86 9.51 0.57
CA PRO A 114 17.48 8.43 1.50
C PRO A 114 18.34 7.17 1.39
N MET A 115 19.27 7.13 0.44
CA MET A 115 20.13 5.97 0.14
C MET A 115 21.53 6.08 0.77
N VAL A 116 21.77 7.07 1.63
CA VAL A 116 23.01 7.17 2.42
C VAL A 116 22.82 6.54 3.80
N SER A 117 23.92 6.08 4.40
CA SER A 117 23.92 5.54 5.75
C SER A 117 23.80 6.67 6.77
N LEU A 118 22.67 6.73 7.47
CA LEU A 118 22.42 7.69 8.55
C LEU A 118 22.66 7.05 9.92
N ASP A 119 23.25 7.83 10.83
CA ASP A 119 23.40 7.49 12.25
C ASP A 119 23.13 8.74 13.11
N PRO A 120 22.03 8.80 13.89
CA PRO A 120 21.06 7.73 14.13
C PRO A 120 20.26 7.35 12.88
N LEU A 121 19.76 6.11 12.87
CA LEU A 121 18.86 5.62 11.81
C LEU A 121 17.57 6.46 11.79
N GLN A 122 17.10 6.84 10.59
CA GLN A 122 15.84 7.56 10.42
C GLN A 122 14.91 6.84 9.45
N PRO A 123 13.60 6.77 9.74
CA PRO A 123 12.60 6.36 8.76
C PRO A 123 12.56 7.24 7.51
N GLY A 124 11.90 6.77 6.45
CA GLY A 124 11.92 7.39 5.12
C GLY A 124 13.18 7.06 4.31
N THR A 125 14.07 6.22 4.86
CA THR A 125 15.34 5.82 4.23
C THR A 125 15.34 4.39 3.72
N SER A 126 16.34 4.06 2.89
CA SER A 126 16.54 2.74 2.30
C SER A 126 16.79 1.65 3.35
N VAL A 127 16.19 0.49 3.15
CA VAL A 127 16.45 -0.73 3.92
C VAL A 127 16.36 -1.96 3.03
N GLY A 128 17.10 -3.01 3.37
CA GLY A 128 17.02 -4.29 2.68
C GLY A 128 17.52 -5.44 3.55
N GLY A 129 17.07 -6.66 3.22
CA GLY A 129 17.54 -7.89 3.86
C GLY A 129 18.98 -8.27 3.50
N CYS A 130 19.36 -9.52 3.79
CA CYS A 130 20.71 -10.04 3.56
C CYS A 130 21.25 -9.80 2.13
N ALA A 131 22.55 -9.51 2.07
CA ALA A 131 23.35 -9.31 0.84
C ALA A 131 23.45 -10.52 -0.11
N CYS A 132 23.02 -11.69 0.34
CA CYS A 132 23.29 -12.98 -0.26
C CYS A 132 22.35 -13.38 -1.42
N SER A 133 21.30 -12.59 -1.65
CA SER A 133 20.44 -12.68 -2.84
C SER A 133 20.21 -11.26 -3.35
N VAL A 134 19.73 -11.09 -4.59
CA VAL A 134 19.18 -9.80 -5.06
C VAL A 134 17.94 -9.49 -4.21
N GLY A 135 18.18 -8.98 -2.99
CA GLY A 135 17.16 -8.68 -2.01
C GLY A 135 16.39 -7.44 -2.43
N GLY A 136 15.08 -7.42 -2.13
CA GLY A 136 14.30 -6.20 -2.32
C GLY A 136 14.85 -5.08 -1.46
N THR A 137 15.01 -3.90 -2.04
CA THR A 137 15.19 -2.66 -1.28
C THR A 137 13.84 -1.99 -1.12
N GLY A 138 13.64 -1.38 0.04
CA GLY A 138 12.41 -0.69 0.39
C GLY A 138 12.71 0.48 1.31
N THR A 139 11.67 1.02 1.92
CA THR A 139 11.74 2.17 2.81
C THR A 139 11.42 1.75 4.25
N ILE A 140 12.13 2.33 5.22
CA ILE A 140 11.76 2.22 6.64
C ILE A 140 10.54 3.09 6.92
N ALA A 141 9.46 2.51 7.45
CA ALA A 141 8.20 3.20 7.72
C ALA A 141 8.34 4.10 8.94
N ALA A 142 8.59 3.49 10.09
CA ALA A 142 8.51 4.15 11.38
C ALA A 142 9.35 3.38 12.39
N ILE A 143 9.67 4.05 13.49
CA ILE A 143 10.17 3.38 14.69
C ILE A 143 8.97 2.95 15.53
N ALA A 144 9.04 1.73 16.04
CA ALA A 144 8.05 1.13 16.91
C ALA A 144 8.72 0.56 18.16
N ALA A 145 7.94 0.22 19.18
CA ALA A 145 8.42 -0.42 20.38
C ALA A 145 7.45 -1.49 20.88
N ASP A 146 8.00 -2.50 21.54
CA ASP A 146 7.19 -3.44 22.31
C ASP A 146 6.95 -2.95 23.74
N ARG A 147 6.24 -3.75 24.54
CA ARG A 147 5.96 -3.44 25.95
C ARG A 147 7.21 -3.42 26.84
N ALA A 148 8.29 -4.07 26.41
CA ALA A 148 9.56 -4.09 27.13
C ALA A 148 10.45 -2.87 26.77
N GLY A 149 10.00 -2.01 25.86
CA GLY A 149 10.76 -0.84 25.40
C GLY A 149 11.83 -1.15 24.35
N ARG A 150 11.88 -2.38 23.82
CA ARG A 150 12.79 -2.72 22.72
C ARG A 150 12.34 -1.97 21.46
N ARG A 151 13.28 -1.39 20.73
CA ARG A 151 13.00 -0.59 19.53
C ARG A 151 13.04 -1.45 18.27
N PHE A 152 12.09 -1.17 17.39
CA PHE A 152 11.96 -1.83 16.10
C PHE A 152 11.86 -0.80 14.99
N ALA A 153 12.34 -1.13 13.80
CA ALA A 153 11.99 -0.44 12.57
C ALA A 153 10.91 -1.25 11.83
N LEU A 154 9.90 -0.58 11.29
CA LEU A 154 8.83 -1.19 10.50
C LEU A 154 9.12 -1.02 9.00
N THR A 155 8.70 -1.99 8.17
CA THR A 155 8.69 -1.92 6.70
C THR A 155 7.76 -3.00 6.15
N CYS A 156 7.66 -3.17 4.83
CA CYS A 156 6.91 -4.28 4.22
C CYS A 156 7.63 -5.62 4.38
N ALA A 157 6.89 -6.70 4.58
CA ALA A 157 7.51 -8.02 4.74
C ALA A 157 8.26 -8.43 3.47
N HIS A 158 7.74 -8.12 2.28
CA HIS A 158 8.42 -8.45 1.02
C HIS A 158 9.78 -7.75 0.82
N VAL A 159 10.06 -6.68 1.56
CA VAL A 159 11.35 -5.96 1.54
C VAL A 159 12.41 -6.74 2.31
N ILE A 160 12.09 -7.23 3.50
CA ILE A 160 13.08 -7.83 4.42
C ILE A 160 12.98 -9.34 4.56
N LYS A 161 11.91 -9.98 4.07
CA LYS A 161 11.79 -11.44 4.04
C LYS A 161 12.98 -12.01 3.27
N SER A 162 13.62 -13.02 3.83
CA SER A 162 14.78 -13.66 3.22
C SER A 162 14.38 -14.87 2.39
N THR A 163 15.07 -15.14 1.28
CA THR A 163 14.96 -16.39 0.52
C THR A 163 16.02 -17.43 0.90
N CYS A 164 17.03 -17.03 1.67
CA CYS A 164 18.22 -17.81 1.99
C CYS A 164 18.36 -18.10 3.50
N GLY A 165 17.35 -17.74 4.31
CA GLY A 165 17.30 -18.03 5.74
C GLY A 165 18.00 -17.02 6.65
N HIS A 166 18.81 -16.12 6.11
CA HIS A 166 19.43 -15.02 6.86
C HIS A 166 18.40 -14.00 7.37
N ALA A 167 18.66 -13.40 8.54
CA ALA A 167 17.76 -12.45 9.19
C ALA A 167 18.37 -11.05 9.31
N GLU A 168 19.61 -10.87 8.88
CA GLU A 168 20.34 -9.60 8.89
C GLU A 168 19.66 -8.56 8.00
N VAL A 169 19.56 -7.34 8.50
CA VAL A 169 18.96 -6.20 7.79
C VAL A 169 19.94 -5.03 7.78
N PHE A 170 20.08 -4.42 6.61
CA PHE A 170 21.07 -3.38 6.34
C PHE A 170 20.41 -2.04 5.99
N HIS A 171 21.06 -0.96 6.39
CA HIS A 171 20.76 0.41 5.98
C HIS A 171 22.05 1.10 5.49
N PRO A 172 22.03 1.75 4.32
CA PRO A 172 21.02 1.55 3.27
C PRO A 172 20.96 0.06 2.88
N GLY A 173 19.89 -0.34 2.20
CA GLY A 173 19.78 -1.70 1.68
C GLY A 173 20.97 -2.03 0.77
N VAL A 174 21.39 -3.31 0.74
CA VAL A 174 22.66 -3.71 0.12
C VAL A 174 22.76 -3.30 -1.35
N ALA A 175 21.65 -3.33 -2.10
CA ALA A 175 21.64 -2.91 -3.51
C ALA A 175 21.91 -1.40 -3.69
N ASP A 176 21.52 -0.58 -2.72
CA ASP A 176 21.82 0.87 -2.71
C ASP A 176 23.23 1.16 -2.21
N ALA A 177 23.62 0.43 -1.18
CA ALA A 177 24.96 0.51 -0.63
C ALA A 177 26.05 0.11 -1.61
N ALA A 178 25.75 -0.76 -2.59
CA ALA A 178 26.74 -1.25 -3.55
C ALA A 178 27.37 -0.14 -4.39
N GLN A 179 26.71 1.02 -4.51
CA GLN A 179 27.27 2.18 -5.20
C GLN A 179 28.43 2.82 -4.43
N ASP A 180 28.37 2.87 -3.09
CA ASP A 180 29.30 3.65 -2.26
C ASP A 180 29.97 2.86 -1.10
N GLY A 181 29.64 1.58 -0.92
CA GLY A 181 30.17 0.71 0.13
C GLY A 181 29.64 0.99 1.55
N THR A 182 28.47 1.61 1.69
CA THR A 182 28.01 2.23 2.96
C THR A 182 27.01 1.40 3.79
N ALA A 183 26.66 0.18 3.35
CA ALA A 183 25.70 -0.68 4.06
C ALA A 183 26.24 -1.03 5.45
N ARG A 184 25.46 -0.72 6.49
CA ARG A 184 25.72 -1.18 7.85
C ARG A 184 24.58 -2.06 8.35
N LEU A 185 24.92 -3.06 9.17
CA LEU A 185 23.96 -3.88 9.87
C LEU A 185 23.21 -3.01 10.90
N ILE A 186 21.88 -2.94 10.79
CA ILE A 186 21.05 -2.15 11.73
C ILE A 186 20.22 -3.01 12.67
N GLY A 187 20.13 -4.31 12.41
CA GLY A 187 19.34 -5.22 13.22
C GLY A 187 19.04 -6.52 12.51
N ARG A 188 18.06 -7.24 13.05
CA ARG A 188 17.59 -8.51 12.49
C ARG A 188 16.08 -8.53 12.38
N VAL A 189 15.56 -9.22 11.37
CA VAL A 189 14.12 -9.49 11.24
C VAL A 189 13.61 -10.17 12.51
N ALA A 190 12.57 -9.60 13.11
CA ALA A 190 11.96 -10.09 14.34
C ALA A 190 10.58 -10.72 14.10
N HIS A 191 9.74 -10.05 13.31
CA HIS A 191 8.39 -10.48 12.98
C HIS A 191 8.12 -10.26 11.49
N LEU A 192 7.39 -11.19 10.87
CA LEU A 192 6.93 -11.10 9.49
C LEU A 192 5.46 -11.50 9.42
N ALA A 193 4.62 -10.55 9.02
CA ALA A 193 3.28 -10.81 8.52
C ALA A 193 3.34 -10.68 6.99
N ALA A 194 3.85 -11.73 6.33
CA ALA A 194 4.08 -11.71 4.89
C ALA A 194 2.85 -12.19 4.13
N ALA A 195 2.48 -11.49 3.07
CA ALA A 195 1.35 -11.89 2.25
C ALA A 195 1.59 -13.24 1.55
N VAL A 196 0.54 -14.05 1.52
CA VAL A 196 0.51 -15.41 0.98
C VAL A 196 -0.29 -15.42 -0.33
N PRO A 197 0.25 -15.99 -1.42
CA PRO A 197 -0.50 -16.20 -2.66
C PRO A 197 -1.76 -17.03 -2.42
N ASP A 198 -2.81 -16.77 -3.21
CA ASP A 198 -4.10 -17.49 -3.17
C ASP A 198 -4.81 -17.47 -1.79
N ALA A 199 -4.42 -16.52 -0.94
CA ALA A 199 -5.06 -16.22 0.33
C ALA A 199 -5.54 -14.76 0.33
N VAL A 200 -6.46 -14.46 1.25
CA VAL A 200 -6.87 -13.09 1.55
C VAL A 200 -5.87 -12.50 2.53
N ASN A 201 -5.21 -11.41 2.14
CA ASN A 201 -4.21 -10.75 2.97
C ASN A 201 -4.71 -9.37 3.42
N ASP A 202 -4.69 -9.10 4.72
CA ASP A 202 -5.02 -7.80 5.29
C ASP A 202 -3.79 -6.92 5.53
N ILE A 203 -2.61 -7.52 5.66
CA ILE A 203 -1.31 -6.83 5.80
C ILE A 203 -0.17 -7.53 5.04
N ASP A 204 0.82 -6.74 4.60
CA ASP A 204 2.19 -7.21 4.34
C ASP A 204 3.19 -6.30 5.08
N ALA A 205 3.67 -6.78 6.22
CA ALA A 205 4.53 -5.99 7.10
C ALA A 205 5.58 -6.85 7.81
N GLY A 206 6.69 -6.22 8.17
CA GLY A 206 7.71 -6.82 8.98
C GLY A 206 8.37 -5.81 9.91
N SER A 207 8.92 -6.33 11.00
CA SER A 207 9.66 -5.53 11.98
C SER A 207 11.09 -6.01 12.12
N ILE A 208 11.99 -5.07 12.32
CA ILE A 208 13.42 -5.29 12.50
C ILE A 208 13.74 -4.94 13.95
N LEU A 209 14.22 -5.89 14.74
CA LEU A 209 14.76 -5.59 16.07
C LEU A 209 16.08 -4.84 15.90
N LEU A 210 16.11 -3.59 16.35
CA LEU A 210 17.23 -2.69 16.11
C LEU A 210 18.41 -2.99 17.05
N SER A 211 19.61 -2.96 16.49
CA SER A 211 20.89 -2.99 17.20
C SER A 211 21.61 -1.63 17.17
N VAL A 212 20.96 -0.60 16.64
CA VAL A 212 21.50 0.76 16.49
C VAL A 212 20.51 1.79 17.06
N ALA A 213 21.01 2.99 17.36
CA ALA A 213 20.15 4.11 17.73
C ALA A 213 19.29 4.56 16.54
N ALA A 214 18.06 4.98 16.83
CA ALA A 214 17.13 5.47 15.82
C ALA A 214 16.39 6.72 16.32
N ASP A 215 16.21 7.67 15.40
CA ASP A 215 15.36 8.84 15.58
C ASP A 215 13.99 8.54 14.94
N PRO A 216 12.86 8.71 15.66
CA PRO A 216 11.53 8.45 15.11
C PRO A 216 11.13 9.41 13.99
N LYS A 217 11.87 10.49 13.76
CA LYS A 217 11.59 11.46 12.69
C LYS A 217 11.82 10.84 11.31
N ILE A 218 10.78 10.89 10.48
CA ILE A 218 10.88 10.59 9.05
C ILE A 218 11.77 11.65 8.41
N LEU A 219 12.72 11.21 7.59
CA LEU A 219 13.59 12.08 6.82
C LEU A 219 12.76 13.14 6.07
N TYR A 220 13.19 14.41 6.15
CA TYR A 220 12.54 15.61 5.60
C TYR A 220 11.19 16.02 6.23
N ILE A 221 10.32 15.08 6.63
CA ILE A 221 8.96 15.38 7.11
C ILE A 221 8.93 15.73 8.61
N GLY A 222 9.84 15.17 9.42
CA GLY A 222 9.70 15.15 10.87
C GLY A 222 9.00 13.88 11.35
N GLY A 223 8.61 13.82 12.63
CA GLY A 223 8.10 12.58 13.21
C GLY A 223 6.58 12.44 13.20
N PRO A 224 6.08 11.20 13.29
CA PRO A 224 4.66 10.98 13.50
C PRO A 224 4.26 11.56 14.86
N THR A 225 3.17 12.32 14.89
CA THR A 225 2.65 12.96 16.11
C THR A 225 1.76 12.00 16.90
N ASP A 226 1.01 11.16 16.18
CA ASP A 226 0.16 10.08 16.67
C ASP A 226 -0.17 9.16 15.48
N GLN A 227 -1.05 8.17 15.67
CA GLN A 227 -1.73 7.46 14.59
C GLN A 227 -3.18 7.91 14.46
N THR A 228 -3.75 7.81 13.26
CA THR A 228 -5.18 8.01 13.00
C THR A 228 -5.69 7.05 11.93
N ILE A 229 -7.00 6.95 11.79
CA ILE A 229 -7.63 6.12 10.76
C ILE A 229 -7.71 6.94 9.46
N ALA A 230 -7.40 6.29 8.34
CA ALA A 230 -7.53 6.88 7.01
C ALA A 230 -9.00 7.19 6.68
N THR A 231 -9.27 8.37 6.14
CA THR A 231 -10.62 8.75 5.67
C THR A 231 -10.57 9.20 4.22
N ARG A 232 -11.63 8.90 3.45
CA ARG A 232 -11.78 9.39 2.07
C ARG A 232 -11.67 10.93 2.04
N GLY A 233 -10.88 11.46 1.12
CA GLY A 233 -10.59 12.88 0.98
C GLY A 233 -9.44 13.39 1.86
N MET A 234 -8.82 12.54 2.69
CA MET A 234 -7.66 12.94 3.50
C MET A 234 -6.45 13.23 2.60
N LEU A 235 -5.89 14.44 2.72
CA LEU A 235 -4.61 14.78 2.11
C LEU A 235 -3.48 14.13 2.90
N VAL A 236 -2.62 13.44 2.18
CA VAL A 236 -1.53 12.65 2.75
C VAL A 236 -0.22 12.98 2.08
N HIS A 237 0.86 12.70 2.78
CA HIS A 237 2.21 12.79 2.24
C HIS A 237 3.06 11.60 2.73
N LYS A 238 4.19 11.40 2.08
CA LYS A 238 5.19 10.40 2.49
C LYS A 238 6.58 10.81 2.03
N PHE A 239 7.60 10.29 2.70
CA PHE A 239 8.98 10.32 2.22
C PHE A 239 9.44 8.88 1.97
N GLY A 240 9.73 8.55 0.71
CA GLY A 240 10.14 7.22 0.27
C GLY A 240 11.56 7.20 -0.29
N ARG A 241 12.20 6.03 -0.35
CA ARG A 241 13.57 5.93 -0.85
C ARG A 241 13.71 6.38 -2.32
N THR A 242 12.66 6.20 -3.13
CA THR A 242 12.73 6.38 -4.59
C THR A 242 12.06 7.69 -4.99
N SER A 243 10.74 7.83 -4.76
CA SER A 243 10.04 9.06 -5.14
C SER A 243 10.20 10.20 -4.14
N ARG A 244 11.00 10.01 -3.08
CA ARG A 244 11.24 10.99 -2.02
C ARG A 244 9.91 11.54 -1.49
N TYR A 245 9.79 12.85 -1.43
CA TYR A 245 8.63 13.53 -0.88
C TYR A 245 7.50 13.62 -1.91
N THR A 246 6.34 13.04 -1.60
CA THR A 246 5.15 13.11 -2.47
C THR A 246 3.89 13.38 -1.66
N TYR A 247 2.88 13.93 -2.33
CA TYR A 247 1.55 14.18 -1.79
C TYR A 247 0.48 13.39 -2.54
N GLY A 248 -0.55 12.99 -1.83
CA GLY A 248 -1.67 12.25 -2.38
C GLY A 248 -2.97 12.52 -1.66
N LEU A 249 -4.04 11.96 -2.21
CA LEU A 249 -5.38 12.01 -1.66
C LEU A 249 -5.84 10.58 -1.39
N VAL A 250 -6.28 10.30 -0.16
CA VAL A 250 -6.96 9.04 0.13
C VAL A 250 -8.28 9.02 -0.62
N THR A 251 -8.39 8.17 -1.62
CA THR A 251 -9.60 8.05 -2.42
C THR A 251 -10.48 6.93 -1.93
N ASP A 252 -9.94 5.86 -1.33
CA ASP A 252 -10.75 4.79 -0.75
C ASP A 252 -10.02 4.18 0.46
N PRO A 253 -10.56 4.27 1.68
CA PRO A 253 -9.92 3.70 2.86
C PRO A 253 -10.26 2.21 3.10
N GLU A 254 -11.14 1.59 2.32
CA GLU A 254 -11.52 0.16 2.47
C GLU A 254 -11.38 -0.57 1.11
N PHE A 255 -10.21 -0.42 0.48
CA PHE A 255 -9.93 -0.87 -0.89
C PHE A 255 -9.38 -2.30 -0.96
N ASP A 256 -9.97 -3.12 -1.81
CA ASP A 256 -9.51 -4.48 -2.13
C ASP A 256 -8.84 -4.47 -3.52
N VAL A 257 -7.69 -5.15 -3.64
CA VAL A 257 -6.85 -5.07 -4.84
C VAL A 257 -5.98 -6.31 -5.02
N ASN A 258 -5.75 -6.69 -6.27
CA ASN A 258 -4.75 -7.68 -6.64
C ASN A 258 -3.49 -6.97 -7.12
N LEU A 259 -2.36 -7.24 -6.46
CA LEU A 259 -1.04 -6.71 -6.81
C LEU A 259 -0.14 -7.85 -7.29
N TYR A 260 0.57 -7.64 -8.39
CA TYR A 260 1.50 -8.64 -8.91
C TYR A 260 2.81 -8.62 -8.11
N SER A 261 3.13 -9.73 -7.44
CA SER A 261 4.41 -9.90 -6.75
C SER A 261 5.45 -10.46 -7.71
N ARG A 262 6.36 -9.62 -8.19
CA ARG A 262 7.50 -10.04 -9.04
C ARG A 262 8.38 -11.09 -8.35
N ARG A 263 8.50 -10.99 -7.03
CA ARG A 263 9.30 -11.90 -6.22
C ARG A 263 8.69 -13.30 -6.13
N GLN A 264 7.36 -13.39 -6.01
CA GLN A 264 6.65 -14.66 -5.91
C GLN A 264 6.18 -15.17 -7.29
N GLY A 265 6.25 -14.35 -8.34
CA GLY A 265 5.73 -14.67 -9.67
C GLY A 265 4.22 -14.85 -9.69
N ALA A 266 3.49 -14.23 -8.76
CA ALA A 266 2.08 -14.48 -8.50
C ALA A 266 1.31 -13.20 -8.17
N TRP A 267 0.03 -13.18 -8.50
CA TRP A 267 -0.90 -12.16 -8.02
C TRP A 267 -1.26 -12.41 -6.57
N ILE A 268 -1.23 -11.36 -5.76
CA ILE A 268 -1.56 -11.40 -4.34
C ILE A 268 -2.80 -10.54 -4.12
N THR A 269 -3.83 -11.14 -3.51
CA THR A 269 -5.06 -10.44 -3.12
C THR A 269 -4.89 -9.78 -1.76
N TYR A 270 -5.07 -8.47 -1.73
CA TYR A 270 -5.11 -7.65 -0.52
C TYR A 270 -6.51 -7.09 -0.30
N VAL A 271 -6.97 -7.08 0.95
CA VAL A 271 -8.29 -6.55 1.33
C VAL A 271 -8.16 -5.47 2.39
N ASN A 272 -9.10 -4.53 2.43
CA ASN A 272 -9.13 -3.43 3.41
C ASN A 272 -7.81 -2.63 3.42
N GLN A 273 -7.38 -2.19 2.25
CA GLN A 273 -6.21 -1.34 2.06
C GLN A 273 -6.64 0.12 1.86
N ILE A 274 -5.67 1.03 1.93
CA ILE A 274 -5.86 2.45 1.64
C ILE A 274 -5.43 2.71 0.19
N ARG A 275 -6.36 3.16 -0.65
CA ARG A 275 -6.09 3.66 -2.01
C ARG A 275 -5.77 5.14 -1.97
N ILE A 276 -4.62 5.51 -2.56
CA ILE A 276 -4.11 6.87 -2.58
C ILE A 276 -3.85 7.27 -4.04
N GLU A 277 -4.46 8.36 -4.49
CA GLU A 277 -4.12 8.95 -5.80
C GLU A 277 -3.10 10.08 -5.61
N PRO A 278 -2.19 10.30 -6.59
CA PRO A 278 -1.29 11.43 -6.56
C PRO A 278 -2.03 12.76 -6.60
N VAL A 279 -1.49 13.76 -5.90
CA VAL A 279 -1.87 15.17 -6.09
C VAL A 279 -0.75 15.85 -6.85
N GLY A 280 -1.02 16.29 -8.08
CA GLY A 280 -0.05 16.90 -8.99
C GLY A 280 0.32 15.98 -10.16
N MET A 281 1.42 16.30 -10.82
CA MET A 281 1.87 15.58 -12.04
C MET A 281 2.72 14.36 -11.75
N GLN A 282 3.33 14.27 -10.56
CA GLN A 282 4.19 13.16 -10.17
C GLN A 282 3.37 12.03 -9.51
N PRO A 283 3.72 10.76 -9.74
CA PRO A 283 3.09 9.65 -9.04
C PRO A 283 3.29 9.70 -7.52
N PHE A 284 2.36 9.16 -6.76
CA PHE A 284 2.46 9.17 -5.30
C PHE A 284 3.58 8.25 -4.81
N SER A 285 3.83 7.13 -5.50
CA SER A 285 4.92 6.20 -5.18
C SER A 285 5.58 5.64 -6.43
N ALA A 286 6.80 5.16 -6.24
CA ALA A 286 7.61 4.45 -7.21
C ALA A 286 8.13 3.13 -6.62
N SER A 287 8.69 2.26 -7.48
CA SER A 287 9.33 1.02 -7.03
C SER A 287 10.45 1.32 -6.02
N GLY A 288 10.43 0.66 -4.86
CA GLY A 288 11.34 0.90 -3.74
C GLY A 288 10.76 1.76 -2.62
N ASP A 289 9.64 2.46 -2.84
CA ASP A 289 8.97 3.16 -1.74
C ASP A 289 8.21 2.22 -0.79
N SER A 290 8.06 0.93 -1.15
CA SER A 290 7.43 -0.08 -0.29
C SER A 290 7.98 -0.02 1.13
N GLY A 291 7.08 0.15 2.10
CA GLY A 291 7.41 0.36 3.50
C GLY A 291 7.41 1.82 3.92
N ALA A 292 7.29 2.81 3.03
CA ALA A 292 7.22 4.22 3.44
C ALA A 292 5.98 4.49 4.30
N LEU A 293 6.11 5.31 5.34
CA LEU A 293 4.98 5.71 6.17
C LEU A 293 4.17 6.80 5.46
N VAL A 294 2.86 6.60 5.45
CA VAL A 294 1.89 7.57 4.96
C VAL A 294 1.29 8.31 6.15
N LEU A 295 1.35 9.64 6.09
CA LEU A 295 0.90 10.53 7.16
C LEU A 295 -0.16 11.50 6.65
N GLU A 296 -1.08 11.91 7.51
CA GLU A 296 -1.99 13.04 7.25
C GLU A 296 -1.16 14.33 7.14
N ALA A 297 -1.22 14.98 5.97
CA ALA A 297 -0.33 16.09 5.64
C ALA A 297 -0.46 17.31 6.57
N ALA A 298 -1.63 17.49 7.20
CA ALA A 298 -1.89 18.64 8.08
C ALA A 298 -1.32 18.46 9.50
N THR A 299 -1.12 17.24 9.96
CA THR A 299 -0.85 16.96 11.39
C THR A 299 0.28 15.97 11.63
N ASN A 300 0.79 15.31 10.59
CA ASN A 300 1.71 14.17 10.68
C ASN A 300 1.16 13.01 11.54
N ARG A 301 -0.16 12.84 11.63
CA ARG A 301 -0.74 11.61 12.18
C ARG A 301 -0.60 10.48 11.18
N ALA A 302 -0.02 9.37 11.60
CA ALA A 302 0.30 8.25 10.72
C ALA A 302 -0.94 7.39 10.43
N ILE A 303 -1.15 7.04 9.16
CA ILE A 303 -2.35 6.30 8.74
C ILE A 303 -2.06 4.94 8.11
N GLY A 304 -0.86 4.76 7.53
CA GLY A 304 -0.59 3.55 6.77
C GLY A 304 0.88 3.34 6.42
N VAL A 305 1.18 2.11 6.01
CA VAL A 305 2.49 1.69 5.52
C VAL A 305 2.33 1.32 4.05
N LEU A 306 3.03 2.05 3.16
CA LEU A 306 2.91 1.91 1.73
C LEU A 306 3.27 0.48 1.29
N LEU A 307 2.31 -0.22 0.69
CA LEU A 307 2.46 -1.60 0.24
C LEU A 307 3.10 -1.67 -1.15
N GLY A 308 2.69 -0.76 -2.02
CA GLY A 308 3.12 -0.70 -3.41
C GLY A 308 2.11 0.08 -4.25
N GLY A 309 2.13 -0.20 -5.56
CA GLY A 309 1.35 0.54 -6.54
C GLY A 309 2.19 1.55 -7.31
N GLY A 310 1.55 2.19 -8.26
CA GLY A 310 2.14 3.09 -9.24
C GLY A 310 1.01 3.74 -10.03
N PRO A 311 1.30 4.58 -11.05
CA PRO A 311 0.25 5.30 -11.76
C PRO A 311 -0.88 4.36 -12.17
N PRO A 312 -2.15 4.71 -11.91
CA PRO A 312 -2.61 6.00 -11.39
C PRO A 312 -2.88 6.03 -9.87
N PHE A 313 -2.59 4.98 -9.09
CA PHE A 313 -2.79 4.98 -7.64
C PHE A 313 -1.82 4.08 -6.87
N SER A 314 -1.58 4.45 -5.62
CA SER A 314 -0.81 3.67 -4.67
C SER A 314 -1.71 3.00 -3.65
N VAL A 315 -1.19 1.95 -3.02
CA VAL A 315 -1.88 1.13 -2.03
C VAL A 315 -1.05 1.08 -0.76
N ALA A 316 -1.67 1.29 0.40
CA ALA A 316 -1.03 1.19 1.70
C ALA A 316 -1.83 0.30 2.66
N ASN A 317 -1.11 -0.45 3.49
CA ASN A 317 -1.71 -1.14 4.64
C ASN A 317 -2.17 -0.10 5.66
N HIS A 318 -3.23 -0.37 6.42
CA HIS A 318 -3.56 0.43 7.59
C HIS A 318 -2.50 0.27 8.69
N LEU A 319 -1.99 1.38 9.24
CA LEU A 319 -0.94 1.33 10.25
C LEU A 319 -1.40 0.59 11.52
N PHE A 320 -2.64 0.80 11.96
CA PHE A 320 -3.15 0.14 13.15
C PHE A 320 -3.17 -1.39 13.01
N ARG A 321 -3.47 -1.92 11.81
CA ARG A 321 -3.40 -3.36 11.51
C ARG A 321 -1.97 -3.87 11.52
N VAL A 322 -1.04 -3.10 10.97
CA VAL A 322 0.39 -3.43 11.01
C VAL A 322 0.89 -3.52 12.46
N LEU A 323 0.57 -2.53 13.28
CA LEU A 323 0.97 -2.48 14.69
C LEU A 323 0.34 -3.62 15.49
N GLU A 324 -0.96 -3.89 15.30
CA GLU A 324 -1.68 -5.01 15.92
C GLU A 324 -1.08 -6.36 15.52
N GLY A 325 -0.91 -6.61 14.22
CA GLY A 325 -0.39 -7.88 13.69
C GLY A 325 1.06 -8.17 14.08
N LEU A 326 1.86 -7.13 14.33
CA LEU A 326 3.24 -7.28 14.81
C LEU A 326 3.36 -7.18 16.34
N GLY A 327 2.29 -6.82 17.06
CA GLY A 327 2.30 -6.65 18.51
C GLY A 327 3.15 -5.47 19.00
N LEU A 328 3.22 -4.39 18.22
CA LEU A 328 4.07 -3.22 18.45
C LEU A 328 3.27 -1.93 18.62
N MET A 329 3.90 -0.91 19.20
CA MET A 329 3.33 0.43 19.38
C MET A 329 4.19 1.44 18.62
N LEU A 330 3.54 2.40 17.96
CA LEU A 330 4.23 3.49 17.27
C LEU A 330 5.06 4.31 18.26
N VAL A 331 6.28 4.68 17.86
CA VAL A 331 7.08 5.68 18.58
C VAL A 331 6.89 7.01 17.88
N THR A 332 6.32 7.97 18.61
CA THR A 332 6.13 9.35 18.15
C THR A 332 7.36 10.21 18.47
N ALA A 333 7.48 11.36 17.81
CA ALA A 333 8.54 12.34 18.05
C ALA A 333 8.11 13.47 18.99
#